data_AF-A0A938MZM6-F1
#
_entry.id   AF-A0A938MZM6-F1
#
_cell.length_a   1.000
_cell.length_b   1.000
_cell.length_c   1.000
_cell.angle_alpha   90.00
_cell.angle_beta   90.00
_cell.angle_gamma   90.00
#
_symmetry.space_group_name_H-M   'P 1'
#
loop_
_entity.id
_entity.type
_entity.pdbx_description
1 polymer ?
#
loop_
_entity_poly.entity_id
_entity_poly.type
_entity_poly.pdbx_seq_one_letter_code
_entity_poly.pdbx_strand_id
1 'polypeptide(L)'
;MLRLKMPGVDDLTPEQDRILRLPDEGRYFVGGPPGTGKTLLALLRSHAMSARANRPNIIMYNRVLKSYCLQWLKSRNLRLNVDTYNAWFCTHYCRTYLERPPTSTDVAGKAQKYRYDWKQIEDIVAAQPPEQKATPVLVDEGQDLPRAFYQYLGLHFAN
;
A
#
# COMPACT_ATOMS: atom_id res chain seq x y z
N MET A 1 15.35 11.04 -21.80
CA MET A 1 14.97 10.81 -20.39
C MET A 1 13.63 11.49 -20.17
N LEU A 2 12.53 10.74 -20.05
CA LEU A 2 11.18 11.31 -19.87
C LEU A 2 11.05 11.85 -18.43
N ARG A 3 10.96 13.18 -18.30
CA ARG A 3 10.66 13.87 -17.04
C ARG A 3 9.14 13.90 -16.89
N LEU A 4 8.55 12.97 -16.13
CA LEU A 4 7.16 13.13 -15.68
C LEU A 4 7.11 14.35 -14.75
N LYS A 5 6.37 15.40 -15.16
CA LYS A 5 6.04 16.56 -14.33
C LYS A 5 4.71 16.25 -13.64
N MET A 6 4.72 16.12 -12.32
CA MET A 6 3.47 15.90 -11.56
C MET A 6 2.70 17.22 -11.45
N PRO A 7 1.40 17.26 -11.80
CA PRO A 7 0.56 18.46 -11.67
C PRO A 7 0.44 18.95 -10.22
N GLY A 8 0.06 20.21 -10.06
CA GLY A 8 -0.22 20.83 -8.76
C GLY A 8 -1.56 20.37 -8.20
N VAL A 9 -1.85 20.73 -6.94
CA VAL A 9 -3.16 20.48 -6.32
C VAL A 9 -4.28 21.28 -7.03
N ASP A 10 -3.92 22.39 -7.69
CA ASP A 10 -4.85 23.27 -8.40
C ASP A 10 -5.31 22.72 -9.77
N ASP A 11 -4.72 21.61 -10.24
CA ASP A 11 -5.03 21.00 -11.54
C ASP A 11 -5.97 19.77 -11.42
N LEU A 12 -6.57 19.55 -10.25
CA LEU A 12 -7.37 18.35 -10.00
C LEU A 12 -8.72 18.42 -10.70
N THR A 13 -9.12 17.29 -11.31
CA THR A 13 -10.48 17.16 -11.84
C THR A 13 -11.50 17.06 -10.68
N PRO A 14 -12.79 17.37 -10.91
CA PRO A 14 -13.83 17.20 -9.88
C PRO A 14 -13.90 15.78 -9.32
N GLU A 15 -13.58 14.76 -10.12
CA GLU A 15 -13.51 13.37 -9.66
C GLU A 15 -12.33 13.13 -8.72
N GLN A 16 -11.15 13.66 -9.06
CA GLN A 16 -9.97 13.56 -8.20
C GLN A 16 -10.18 14.30 -6.87
N ASP A 17 -10.83 15.46 -6.87
CA ASP A 17 -11.21 16.19 -5.65
C ASP A 17 -12.15 15.35 -4.77
N ARG A 18 -13.16 14.68 -5.35
CA ARG A 18 -14.02 13.75 -4.60
C ARG A 18 -13.22 12.61 -3.98
N ILE A 19 -12.27 12.03 -4.71
CA ILE A 19 -11.41 10.95 -4.19
C ILE A 19 -10.55 11.44 -3.02
N LEU A 20 -10.02 12.67 -3.07
CA LEU A 20 -9.28 13.24 -1.95
C LEU A 20 -10.14 13.42 -0.70
N ARG A 21 -11.44 13.68 -0.87
CA ARG A 21 -12.40 13.91 0.22
C ARG A 21 -13.13 12.67 0.72
N LEU A 22 -12.89 11.49 0.14
CA LEU A 22 -13.47 10.24 0.67
C LEU A 22 -13.11 10.09 2.16
N PRO A 23 -14.03 9.59 3.00
CA PRO A 23 -13.75 9.34 4.41
C PRO A 23 -12.48 8.51 4.62
N ASP A 24 -11.81 8.70 5.76
CA ASP A 24 -10.57 8.00 6.06
C ASP A 24 -10.82 6.52 6.40
N GLU A 25 -12.02 6.24 6.91
CA GLU A 25 -12.54 4.91 7.18
C GLU A 25 -13.21 4.32 5.94
N GLY A 26 -13.22 2.99 5.85
CA GLY A 26 -13.83 2.25 4.74
C GLY A 26 -12.83 1.74 3.70
N ARG A 27 -13.38 1.09 2.67
CA ARG A 27 -12.63 0.43 1.59
C ARG A 27 -13.05 1.03 0.26
N TYR A 28 -12.10 1.66 -0.42
CA TYR A 28 -12.36 2.37 -1.66
C TYR A 28 -11.53 1.76 -2.79
N PHE A 29 -12.18 1.43 -3.90
CA PHE A 29 -11.53 1.12 -5.16
C PHE A 29 -11.52 2.38 -6.03
N VAL A 30 -10.34 2.80 -6.47
CA VAL A 30 -10.16 3.95 -7.34
C VAL A 30 -9.61 3.47 -8.68
N GLY A 31 -10.51 3.34 -9.65
CA GLY A 31 -10.17 2.99 -11.04
C GLY A 31 -9.85 4.22 -11.88
N GLY A 32 -9.19 4.00 -13.02
CA GLY A 32 -8.98 5.04 -14.02
C GLY A 32 -7.95 4.64 -15.08
N PRO A 33 -8.03 5.16 -16.32
CA PRO A 33 -7.07 4.85 -17.38
C PRO A 33 -5.59 5.10 -16.98
N PRO A 34 -4.62 4.46 -17.64
CA PRO A 34 -3.20 4.80 -17.49
C PRO A 34 -2.96 6.30 -17.72
N GLY A 35 -2.03 6.89 -16.96
CA GLY A 35 -1.66 8.31 -17.11
C GLY A 35 -2.60 9.32 -16.44
N THR A 36 -3.68 8.89 -15.78
CA THR A 36 -4.63 9.77 -15.06
C THR A 36 -4.15 10.32 -13.71
N GLY A 37 -2.89 10.09 -13.35
CA GLY A 37 -2.29 10.65 -12.14
C GLY A 37 -2.67 9.95 -10.82
N LYS A 38 -3.14 8.69 -10.86
CA LYS A 38 -3.53 7.93 -9.65
C LYS A 38 -2.42 7.84 -8.58
N THR A 39 -1.16 7.65 -8.98
CA THR A 39 -0.03 7.66 -8.04
C THR A 39 0.12 9.00 -7.32
N LEU A 40 -0.05 10.13 -8.03
CA LEU A 40 -0.06 11.46 -7.41
C LEU A 40 -1.26 11.60 -6.47
N LEU A 41 -2.44 11.16 -6.92
CA LEU A 41 -3.66 11.19 -6.13
C LEU A 41 -3.50 10.41 -4.81
N ALA A 42 -2.83 9.25 -4.84
CA ALA A 42 -2.50 8.49 -3.64
C ALA A 42 -1.57 9.26 -2.69
N LEU A 43 -0.56 9.97 -3.21
CA LEU A 43 0.33 10.83 -2.40
C LEU A 43 -0.44 12.00 -1.77
N LEU A 44 -1.25 12.69 -2.56
CA LEU A 44 -2.07 13.82 -2.10
C LEU A 44 -3.08 13.38 -1.03
N ARG A 45 -3.75 12.23 -1.24
CA ARG A 45 -4.67 11.65 -0.27
C ARG A 45 -3.95 11.26 1.03
N SER A 46 -2.80 10.60 0.93
CA SER A 46 -1.98 10.23 2.10
C SER A 46 -1.54 11.46 2.90
N HIS A 47 -1.20 12.56 2.21
CA HIS A 47 -0.89 13.83 2.85
C HIS A 47 -2.11 14.42 3.58
N ALA A 48 -3.27 14.45 2.92
CA ALA A 48 -4.52 14.95 3.51
C ALA A 48 -5.00 14.10 4.71
N MET A 49 -4.80 12.78 4.69
CA MET A 49 -5.05 11.90 5.83
C MET A 49 -4.06 12.19 6.97
N SER A 50 -2.78 12.36 6.65
CA SER A 50 -1.73 12.61 7.67
C SER A 50 -1.94 13.92 8.43
N ALA A 51 -2.53 14.92 7.79
CA ALA A 51 -2.94 16.17 8.43
C ALA A 51 -4.06 15.98 9.48
N ARG A 52 -4.83 14.89 9.38
CA ARG A 52 -5.91 14.49 10.29
C ARG A 52 -5.48 13.40 11.29
N ALA A 53 -4.18 13.30 11.56
CA ALA A 53 -3.54 12.29 12.41
C ALA A 53 -3.65 10.82 11.94
N ASN A 54 -4.25 10.57 10.78
CA ASN A 54 -4.24 9.26 10.13
C ASN A 54 -3.02 9.16 9.21
N ARG A 55 -1.96 8.43 9.60
CA ARG A 55 -0.71 8.35 8.82
C ARG A 55 -0.64 7.06 8.00
N PRO A 56 -1.31 6.96 6.83
CA PRO A 56 -1.36 5.73 6.09
C PRO A 56 0.00 5.33 5.52
N ASN A 57 0.17 4.05 5.26
CA ASN A 57 1.27 3.53 4.45
C ASN A 57 0.86 3.48 2.98
N ILE A 58 1.63 4.11 2.11
CA ILE A 58 1.45 4.00 0.67
C ILE A 58 2.27 2.82 0.18
N ILE A 59 1.61 1.84 -0.42
CA ILE A 59 2.17 0.59 -0.91
C ILE A 59 2.33 0.70 -2.43
N MET A 60 3.58 0.75 -2.86
CA MET A 60 3.97 0.79 -4.26
C MET A 60 4.26 -0.63 -4.76
N TYR A 61 3.89 -0.93 -6.00
CA TYR A 61 4.24 -2.20 -6.63
C TYR A 61 5.76 -2.38 -6.79
N ASN A 62 6.48 -1.35 -7.26
CA ASN A 62 7.91 -1.46 -7.56
C ASN A 62 8.77 -0.35 -6.95
N ARG A 63 10.09 -0.60 -6.95
CA ARG A 63 11.11 0.32 -6.37
C ARG A 63 11.27 1.62 -7.15
N VAL A 64 11.04 1.61 -8.47
CA VAL A 64 11.20 2.81 -9.31
C VAL A 64 10.12 3.83 -8.95
N LEU A 65 8.87 3.40 -8.85
CA LEU A 65 7.75 4.23 -8.41
C LEU A 65 7.96 4.75 -7.00
N LYS A 66 8.39 3.89 -6.05
CA LYS A 66 8.76 4.32 -4.69
C LYS A 66 9.83 5.42 -4.73
N SER A 67 10.92 5.22 -5.46
CA SER A 67 12.02 6.19 -5.56
C SER A 67 11.59 7.53 -6.18
N TYR A 68 10.72 7.50 -7.19
CA TYR A 68 10.16 8.70 -7.79
C TYR A 68 9.28 9.48 -6.79
N CYS A 69 8.39 8.78 -6.09
CA CYS A 69 7.52 9.39 -5.08
C CYS A 69 8.32 10.00 -3.92
N LEU A 70 9.34 9.30 -3.42
CA LEU A 70 10.21 9.81 -2.36
C LEU A 70 10.97 11.08 -2.78
N GLN A 71 11.45 11.15 -4.03
CA GLN A 71 12.09 12.37 -4.55
C GLN A 71 11.10 13.54 -4.60
N TRP A 72 9.88 13.29 -5.08
CA TRP A 72 8.82 14.31 -5.12
C TRP A 72 8.46 14.83 -3.72
N LEU A 73 8.30 13.93 -2.74
CA LEU A 73 8.03 14.29 -1.34
C LEU A 73 9.18 15.12 -0.76
N LYS A 74 10.44 14.69 -0.99
CA LYS A 74 11.63 15.41 -0.55
C LYS A 74 11.67 16.83 -1.09
N SER A 75 11.37 17.02 -2.38
CA SER A 75 11.35 18.36 -3.01
C SER A 75 10.32 19.32 -2.42
N ARG A 76 9.32 18.81 -1.68
CA ARG A 76 8.26 19.59 -1.03
C ARG A 76 8.36 19.59 0.50
N ASN A 77 9.45 19.05 1.05
CA ASN A 77 9.64 18.86 2.48
C ASN A 77 8.47 18.08 3.15
N LEU A 78 7.86 17.15 2.41
CA LEU A 78 6.79 16.29 2.91
C LEU A 78 7.36 14.97 3.41
N ARG A 79 6.77 14.43 4.48
CA ARG A 79 7.14 13.14 5.07
C ARG A 79 5.91 12.25 5.15
N LEU A 80 5.83 11.27 4.25
CA LEU A 80 4.80 10.25 4.21
C LEU A 80 5.44 8.86 4.26
N ASN A 81 4.69 7.86 4.74
CA ASN A 81 5.15 6.48 4.76
C ASN A 81 4.94 5.86 3.38
N VAL A 82 6.03 5.50 2.70
CA VAL A 82 5.98 4.89 1.35
C VAL A 82 6.85 3.65 1.32
N ASP A 83 6.25 2.50 1.03
CA ASP A 83 6.92 1.22 0.96
C ASP A 83 6.58 0.44 -0.29
N THR A 84 7.47 -0.48 -0.66
CA THR A 84 7.11 -1.50 -1.66
C THR A 84 6.27 -2.58 -0.99
N TYR A 85 5.35 -3.19 -1.74
CA TYR A 85 4.53 -4.32 -1.32
C TYR A 85 5.26 -5.32 -0.40
N ASN A 86 6.35 -5.95 -0.86
CA ASN A 86 7.08 -6.97 -0.08
C ASN A 86 7.70 -6.42 1.21
N ALA A 87 8.19 -5.17 1.20
CA ALA A 87 8.81 -4.56 2.37
C ALA A 87 7.77 -4.24 3.45
N TRP A 88 6.64 -3.66 3.02
CA TRP A 88 5.51 -3.37 3.89
C TRP A 88 4.95 -4.67 4.48
N PHE A 89 4.63 -5.65 3.62
CA PHE A 89 3.99 -6.89 4.04
C PHE A 89 4.87 -7.67 5.02
N CYS A 90 6.16 -7.87 4.73
CA CYS A 90 7.08 -8.51 5.69
C CYS A 90 7.14 -7.76 7.02
N THR A 91 7.23 -6.42 7.00
CA THR A 91 7.33 -5.63 8.23
C THR A 91 6.05 -5.72 9.06
N HIS A 92 4.90 -5.57 8.40
CA HIS A 92 3.61 -5.66 9.05
C HIS A 92 3.38 -7.06 9.63
N TYR A 93 3.60 -8.11 8.84
CA TYR A 93 3.47 -9.49 9.29
C TYR A 93 4.39 -9.80 10.49
N CYS A 94 5.68 -9.45 10.41
CA CYS A 94 6.62 -9.67 11.51
C CYS A 94 6.22 -8.94 12.79
N ARG A 95 5.58 -7.78 12.70
CA ARG A 95 5.13 -7.04 13.88
C ARG A 95 3.87 -7.65 14.48
N THR A 96 2.97 -8.14 13.63
CA THR A 96 1.70 -8.73 14.06
C THR A 96 1.89 -10.12 14.66
N TYR A 97 2.69 -10.97 14.01
CA TYR A 97 2.83 -12.39 14.34
C TYR A 97 4.16 -12.74 15.00
N LEU A 98 5.05 -11.76 15.21
CA LEU A 98 6.40 -11.93 15.79
C LEU A 98 7.29 -12.93 15.03
N GLU A 99 6.93 -13.28 13.81
CA GLU A 99 7.62 -14.23 12.94
C GLU A 99 7.70 -13.75 11.49
N ARG A 100 8.59 -14.33 10.68
CA ARG A 100 8.63 -14.01 9.25
C ARG A 100 7.43 -14.62 8.53
N PRO A 101 6.87 -13.94 7.51
CA PRO A 101 5.81 -14.53 6.71
C PRO A 101 6.30 -15.82 6.04
N PRO A 102 5.52 -16.91 6.11
CA PRO A 102 5.77 -18.13 5.37
C PRO A 102 6.00 -17.87 3.88
N THR A 103 6.94 -18.61 3.30
CA THR A 103 7.24 -18.56 1.86
C THR A 103 7.22 -19.94 1.27
N SER A 104 6.72 -20.07 0.05
CA SER A 104 6.77 -21.32 -0.71
C SER A 104 8.21 -21.79 -0.87
N THR A 105 8.40 -23.10 -0.93
CA THR A 105 9.70 -23.72 -1.23
C THR A 105 9.82 -24.04 -2.72
N ASP A 106 11.04 -24.11 -3.24
CA ASP A 106 11.31 -24.70 -4.56
C ASP A 106 11.36 -26.23 -4.47
N VAL A 107 11.63 -26.89 -5.61
CA VAL A 107 11.73 -28.37 -5.70
C VAL A 107 12.85 -28.95 -4.84
N ALA A 108 13.83 -28.14 -4.43
CA ALA A 108 14.91 -28.54 -3.55
C ALA A 108 14.61 -28.23 -2.06
N GLY A 109 13.37 -27.81 -1.75
CA GLY A 109 12.94 -27.47 -0.40
C GLY A 109 13.43 -26.10 0.09
N LYS A 110 14.00 -25.26 -0.78
CA LYS A 110 14.54 -23.96 -0.40
C LYS A 110 13.46 -22.88 -0.43
N ALA A 111 13.36 -22.11 0.65
CA ALA A 111 12.45 -20.97 0.75
C ALA A 111 12.67 -19.95 -0.37
N GLN A 112 11.58 -19.61 -1.08
CA GLN A 112 11.61 -18.66 -2.18
C GLN A 112 11.29 -17.25 -1.69
N LYS A 113 12.30 -16.38 -1.74
CA LYS A 113 12.18 -14.98 -1.31
C LYS A 113 11.03 -14.28 -2.04
N TYR A 114 10.15 -13.63 -1.27
CA TYR A 114 8.98 -12.87 -1.75
C TYR A 114 7.91 -13.70 -2.48
N ARG A 115 7.97 -15.03 -2.41
CA ARG A 115 6.87 -15.91 -2.82
C ARG A 115 6.21 -16.45 -1.57
N TYR A 116 5.18 -15.75 -1.12
CA TYR A 116 4.51 -16.07 0.13
C TYR A 116 3.64 -17.31 0.02
N ASP A 117 3.67 -18.16 1.04
CA ASP A 117 2.73 -19.27 1.18
C ASP A 117 1.44 -18.73 1.79
N TRP A 118 0.55 -18.26 0.92
CA TRP A 118 -0.70 -17.64 1.34
C TRP A 118 -1.62 -18.58 2.09
N LYS A 119 -1.58 -19.88 1.77
CA LYS A 119 -2.40 -20.85 2.49
C LYS A 119 -1.93 -20.96 3.93
N GLN A 120 -0.62 -21.12 4.15
CA GLN A 120 -0.08 -21.19 5.50
C GLN A 120 -0.28 -19.87 6.26
N ILE A 121 -0.16 -18.73 5.57
CA ILE A 121 -0.48 -17.41 6.15
C ILE A 121 -1.95 -17.35 6.60
N GLU A 122 -2.90 -17.75 5.75
CA GLU A 122 -4.32 -17.77 6.08
C GLU A 122 -4.62 -18.67 7.29
N ASP A 123 -4.01 -19.86 7.34
CA ASP A 123 -4.15 -20.80 8.46
C ASP A 123 -3.61 -20.18 9.78
N ILE A 124 -2.50 -19.43 9.73
CA ILE A 124 -1.95 -18.70 10.89
C ILE A 124 -2.87 -17.55 11.33
N VAL A 125 -3.33 -16.72 10.38
CA VAL A 125 -4.23 -15.59 10.69
C VAL A 125 -5.54 -16.08 11.30
N ALA A 126 -6.07 -17.20 10.82
CA ALA A 126 -7.28 -17.81 11.37
C ALA A 126 -7.08 -18.34 12.80
N ALA A 127 -5.92 -18.92 13.09
CA ALA A 127 -5.57 -19.41 14.41
C ALA A 127 -5.22 -18.28 15.39
N GLN A 128 -4.69 -17.16 14.89
CA GLN A 128 -4.23 -16.01 15.67
C GLN A 128 -4.75 -14.70 15.05
N PRO A 129 -6.04 -14.35 15.21
CA PRO A 129 -6.59 -13.14 14.64
C PRO A 129 -5.86 -11.88 15.14
N PRO A 130 -5.65 -10.86 14.28
CA PRO A 130 -4.93 -9.65 14.68
C PRO A 130 -5.72 -8.86 15.76
N GLU A 131 -5.08 -8.59 16.90
CA GLU A 131 -5.71 -7.89 18.03
C GLU A 131 -5.86 -6.37 17.82
N GLN A 132 -4.97 -5.77 17.03
CA GLN A 132 -4.94 -4.32 16.79
C GLN A 132 -5.30 -3.99 15.35
N LYS A 133 -6.15 -2.97 15.18
CA LYS A 133 -6.43 -2.40 13.86
C LYS A 133 -5.15 -1.80 13.27
N ALA A 134 -4.82 -2.24 12.06
CA ALA A 134 -3.64 -1.75 11.37
C ALA A 134 -3.82 -0.30 10.88
N THR A 135 -2.71 0.43 10.77
CA THR A 135 -2.68 1.79 10.21
C THR A 135 -3.12 1.77 8.74
N PRO A 136 -4.05 2.64 8.28
CA PRO A 136 -4.62 2.57 6.94
C PRO A 136 -3.58 2.45 5.82
N VAL A 137 -3.97 1.82 4.71
CA VAL A 137 -3.09 1.61 3.56
C VAL A 137 -3.68 2.19 2.28
N LEU A 138 -2.82 2.76 1.44
CA LEU A 138 -3.16 3.13 0.07
C LEU A 138 -2.31 2.27 -0.86
N VAL A 139 -2.93 1.54 -1.78
CA VAL A 139 -2.24 0.60 -2.67
C VAL A 139 -2.22 1.17 -4.09
N ASP A 140 -1.03 1.38 -4.64
CA ASP A 140 -0.84 1.81 -6.04
C ASP A 140 -0.56 0.61 -6.95
N GLU A 141 -1.02 0.68 -8.20
CA GLU A 141 -0.98 -0.43 -9.18
C GLU A 141 -1.52 -1.75 -8.59
N GLY A 142 -2.66 -1.66 -7.90
CA GLY A 142 -3.20 -2.76 -7.13
C GLY A 142 -3.54 -4.01 -7.94
N GLN A 143 -3.82 -3.86 -9.24
CA GLN A 143 -4.05 -4.99 -10.13
C GLN A 143 -2.84 -5.93 -10.28
N ASP A 144 -1.63 -5.45 -9.98
CA ASP A 144 -0.39 -6.23 -10.07
C ASP A 144 -0.05 -6.99 -8.77
N LEU A 145 -0.88 -6.85 -7.72
CA LEU A 145 -0.71 -7.53 -6.44
C LEU A 145 -1.60 -8.79 -6.32
N PRO A 146 -1.15 -9.82 -5.57
CA PRO A 146 -1.89 -11.06 -5.45
C PRO A 146 -3.23 -10.87 -4.73
N ARG A 147 -4.28 -11.57 -5.17
CA ARG A 147 -5.61 -11.54 -4.54
C ARG A 147 -5.55 -11.83 -3.02
N ALA A 148 -4.75 -12.80 -2.62
CA ALA A 148 -4.58 -13.21 -1.22
C ALA A 148 -4.06 -12.08 -0.33
N PHE A 149 -3.31 -11.11 -0.89
CA PHE A 149 -2.92 -9.92 -0.14
C PHE A 149 -4.13 -9.07 0.25
N TYR A 150 -5.11 -8.88 -0.64
CA TYR A 150 -6.33 -8.14 -0.31
C TYR A 150 -7.22 -8.89 0.68
N GLN A 151 -7.24 -10.23 0.62
CA GLN A 151 -7.91 -11.06 1.62
C GLN A 151 -7.27 -10.87 3.00
N TYR A 152 -5.94 -10.91 3.06
CA TYR A 152 -5.16 -10.62 4.26
C TYR A 152 -5.48 -9.23 4.83
N LEU A 153 -5.47 -8.18 4.00
CA LEU A 153 -5.87 -6.83 4.42
C LEU A 153 -7.32 -6.82 4.94
N GLY A 154 -8.22 -7.57 4.31
CA GLY A 154 -9.61 -7.69 4.72
C GLY A 154 -9.79 -8.17 6.17
N LEU A 155 -8.87 -9.01 6.65
CA LEU A 155 -8.86 -9.56 8.02
C LEU A 155 -8.20 -8.63 9.05
N HIS A 156 -7.23 -7.79 8.63
CA HIS A 156 -6.44 -6.93 9.53
C HIS A 156 -6.97 -5.49 9.66
N PHE A 157 -7.83 -5.08 8.73
CA PHE A 157 -8.30 -3.70 8.59
C PHE A 157 -9.84 -3.65 8.67
N ALA A 158 -10.42 -4.30 9.68
CA ALA A 158 -11.86 -4.32 9.90
C ALA A 158 -12.37 -3.10 10.69
N ASN A 159 -13.51 -2.58 10.21
CA ASN A 159 -14.27 -1.38 10.59
C ASN A 159 -13.54 -0.07 10.29
#